data_AF-D0WDJ7-F1
#
_entry.id   AF-D0WDJ7-F1
#
_cell.length_a   1.000
_cell.length_b   1.000
_cell.length_c   1.000
_cell.angle_alpha   90.00
_cell.angle_beta   90.00
_cell.angle_gamma   90.00
#
_symmetry.space_group_name_H-M   'P 1'
#
loop_
_entity.id
_entity.type
_entity.pdbx_description
1 polymer ?
#
loop_
_entity_poly.entity_id
_entity_poly.type
_entity_poly.pdbx_seq_one_letter_code
_entity_poly.pdbx_strand_id
1 'polypeptide(L)'
;TAANRVCHYEVVLEGEHHARFSCPKTCLARNGFQAGKCLNAGDINHIMTVAQNILIGRGYTTTRILAAPQDLNSGKLVLTVLAGYLKNVEMDMSQANQTHAGRIAAFQNEFPTRSDGILNLRDLEQGLENLKRIPTVEADIQIVPVEGVPNQSTVLVKWQQRLVPYRLSVGMDDSGTKATGKYQGNVTFSADNPLGLSDLFYVNYGRSIGNVPDETDSSGSLKKVVHTIMRCITLCRLANGHGHSITAATAIIKP
;
A
#
# COMPACT_ATOMS: atom_id res chain seq x y z
N THR A 1 15.84 -24.57 46.24
CA THR A 1 16.26 -23.30 46.88
C THR A 1 17.30 -22.64 45.99
N ALA A 2 17.11 -21.36 45.65
CA ALA A 2 17.90 -20.55 44.71
C ALA A 2 18.04 -21.11 43.27
N ALA A 3 16.98 -20.95 42.46
CA ALA A 3 17.11 -21.03 41.01
C ALA A 3 18.15 -20.01 40.54
N ASN A 4 19.08 -20.45 39.69
CA ASN A 4 20.14 -19.67 39.05
C ASN A 4 19.61 -18.31 38.57
N ARG A 5 19.78 -17.28 39.39
CA ARG A 5 19.37 -15.91 39.13
C ARG A 5 20.65 -15.12 38.94
N VAL A 6 20.98 -14.81 37.69
CA VAL A 6 22.10 -13.92 37.40
C VAL A 6 21.57 -12.50 37.33
N CYS A 7 22.10 -11.66 38.21
CA CYS A 7 21.67 -10.28 38.40
C CYS A 7 22.63 -9.36 37.66
N HIS A 8 22.08 -8.35 36.95
CA HIS A 8 22.80 -7.44 36.03
C HIS A 8 23.09 -8.03 34.65
N TYR A 9 22.13 -7.87 33.73
CA TYR A 9 22.30 -8.19 32.32
C TYR A 9 22.20 -6.93 31.44
N GLU A 10 23.10 -6.83 30.47
CA GLU A 10 22.92 -6.00 29.28
C GLU A 10 22.31 -6.85 28.16
N VAL A 11 21.24 -6.38 27.52
CA VAL A 11 20.65 -7.06 26.36
C VAL A 11 21.36 -6.55 25.10
N VAL A 12 22.04 -7.45 24.40
CA VAL A 12 22.76 -7.18 23.16
C VAL A 12 22.07 -7.91 22.02
N LEU A 13 21.93 -7.26 20.87
CA LEU A 13 21.42 -7.87 19.65
C LEU A 13 22.58 -8.11 18.69
N GLU A 14 22.68 -9.33 18.18
CA GLU A 14 23.67 -9.75 17.19
C GLU A 14 22.99 -10.32 15.95
N GLY A 15 23.75 -10.49 14.87
CA GLY A 15 23.25 -10.96 13.58
C GLY A 15 23.35 -9.91 12.49
N GLU A 16 23.02 -10.33 11.28
CA GLU A 16 23.03 -9.47 10.10
C GLU A 16 22.00 -8.35 10.25
N HIS A 17 22.40 -7.12 9.93
CA HIS A 17 21.56 -5.91 10.06
C HIS A 17 20.97 -5.65 11.46
N HIS A 18 21.50 -6.26 12.53
CA HIS A 18 20.97 -6.12 13.91
C HIS A 18 20.74 -4.68 14.36
N ALA A 19 21.56 -3.73 13.90
CA ALA A 19 21.43 -2.30 14.20
C ALA A 19 20.04 -1.73 13.83
N ARG A 20 19.42 -2.21 12.74
CA ARG A 20 18.05 -1.81 12.34
C ARG A 20 16.97 -2.32 13.27
N PHE A 21 17.19 -3.50 13.82
CA PHE A 21 16.27 -4.19 14.72
C PHE A 21 16.50 -3.79 16.17
N SER A 22 17.56 -3.02 16.44
CA SER A 22 17.89 -2.55 17.77
C SER A 22 16.74 -1.74 18.38
N CYS A 23 16.51 -2.00 19.66
CA CYS A 23 15.56 -1.29 20.49
C CYS A 23 16.42 -0.48 21.48
N PRO A 24 16.39 0.87 21.41
CA PRO A 24 17.12 1.70 22.37
C PRO A 24 16.72 1.35 23.81
N LYS A 25 17.56 1.67 24.79
CA LYS A 25 17.30 1.37 26.21
C LYS A 25 15.93 1.88 26.69
N THR A 26 15.46 3.01 26.15
CA THR A 26 14.13 3.58 26.43
C THR A 26 12.98 2.71 25.91
N CYS A 27 13.17 2.05 24.77
CA CYS A 27 12.21 1.10 24.19
C CYS A 27 12.15 -0.17 25.05
N LEU A 28 13.29 -0.69 25.52
CA LEU A 28 13.32 -1.84 26.44
C LEU A 28 12.67 -1.49 27.80
N ALA A 29 12.99 -0.32 28.37
CA ALA A 29 12.44 0.13 29.64
C ALA A 29 10.92 0.32 29.61
N ARG A 30 10.38 0.88 28.51
CA ARG A 30 8.93 1.03 28.29
C ARG A 30 8.19 -0.30 28.23
N ASN A 31 8.87 -1.38 27.88
CA ASN A 31 8.29 -2.71 27.83
C ASN A 31 8.69 -3.58 29.03
N GLY A 32 9.05 -2.95 30.16
CA GLY A 32 9.24 -3.63 31.44
C GLY A 32 10.64 -4.19 31.70
N PHE A 33 11.62 -3.91 30.84
CA PHE A 33 13.02 -4.32 31.07
C PHE A 33 13.77 -3.29 31.91
N GLN A 34 14.22 -3.71 33.08
CA GLN A 34 15.08 -2.91 33.94
C GLN A 34 16.45 -3.59 34.04
N ALA A 35 17.50 -2.87 33.64
CA ALA A 35 18.86 -3.32 33.83
C ALA A 35 19.12 -3.54 35.33
N GLY A 36 19.75 -4.66 35.69
CA GLY A 36 20.02 -5.02 37.09
C GLY A 36 19.02 -5.99 37.73
N LYS A 37 17.89 -6.31 37.07
CA LYS A 37 17.01 -7.40 37.52
C LYS A 37 17.72 -8.75 37.36
N CYS A 38 17.44 -9.73 38.20
CA CYS A 38 17.93 -11.09 37.98
C CYS A 38 16.98 -11.84 37.04
N LEU A 39 17.51 -12.47 36.00
CA LEU A 39 16.72 -13.22 35.02
C LEU A 39 16.70 -14.71 35.32
N ASN A 40 15.55 -15.34 35.07
CA ASN A 40 15.43 -16.77 34.84
C ASN A 40 15.04 -17.05 33.38
N ALA A 41 14.96 -18.33 33.00
CA ALA A 41 14.60 -18.75 31.64
C ALA A 41 13.22 -18.22 31.18
N GLY A 42 12.25 -18.13 32.08
CA GLY A 42 10.93 -17.55 31.80
C GLY A 42 11.00 -16.06 31.52
N ASP A 43 11.80 -15.31 32.28
CA ASP A 43 12.03 -13.88 32.01
C ASP A 43 12.68 -13.69 30.63
N ILE A 44 13.68 -14.51 30.27
CA ILE A 44 14.36 -14.45 28.96
C ILE A 44 13.36 -14.69 27.81
N ASN A 45 12.52 -15.72 27.93
CA ASN A 45 11.47 -15.99 26.93
C ASN A 45 10.49 -14.82 26.81
N HIS A 46 10.15 -14.16 27.92
CA HIS A 46 9.34 -12.96 27.90
C HIS A 46 10.07 -11.81 27.19
N ILE A 47 11.38 -11.61 27.45
CA ILE A 47 12.21 -10.63 26.74
C ILE A 47 12.14 -10.86 25.23
N MET A 48 12.39 -12.10 24.80
CA MET A 48 12.35 -12.48 23.39
C MET A 48 10.98 -12.23 22.76
N THR A 49 9.90 -12.57 23.46
CA THR A 49 8.52 -12.36 22.98
C THR A 49 8.21 -10.88 22.80
N VAL A 50 8.59 -10.04 23.77
CA VAL A 50 8.39 -8.59 23.68
C VAL A 50 9.23 -7.99 22.55
N ALA A 51 10.50 -8.38 22.46
CA ALA A 51 11.39 -7.92 21.39
C ALA A 51 10.85 -8.34 20.01
N GLN A 52 10.33 -9.57 19.88
CA GLN A 52 9.68 -10.06 18.67
C GLN A 52 8.43 -9.23 18.33
N ASN A 53 7.58 -8.92 19.32
CA ASN A 53 6.39 -8.11 19.12
C ASN A 53 6.71 -6.67 18.70
N ILE A 54 7.82 -6.09 19.21
CA ILE A 54 8.32 -4.80 18.73
C ILE A 54 8.69 -4.87 17.24
N LEU A 55 9.35 -5.94 16.80
CA LEU A 55 9.69 -6.12 15.37
C LEU A 55 8.43 -6.29 14.51
N ILE A 56 7.47 -7.10 14.96
CA ILE A 56 6.17 -7.26 14.29
C ILE A 56 5.44 -5.91 14.19
N GLY A 57 5.39 -5.14 15.28
CA GLY A 57 4.79 -3.80 15.30
C GLY A 57 5.52 -2.77 14.40
N ARG A 58 6.77 -3.06 14.00
CA ARG A 58 7.52 -2.28 12.99
C ARG A 58 7.39 -2.83 11.56
N GLY A 59 6.62 -3.89 11.36
CA GLY A 59 6.35 -4.52 10.06
C GLY A 59 7.27 -5.69 9.71
N TYR A 60 8.20 -6.09 10.59
CA TYR A 60 9.15 -7.18 10.31
C TYR A 60 8.58 -8.55 10.73
N THR A 61 7.57 -9.04 10.01
CA THR A 61 6.82 -10.25 10.37
C THR A 61 7.57 -11.56 10.14
N THR A 62 8.52 -11.58 9.20
CA THR A 62 9.36 -12.74 8.88
C THR A 62 10.71 -12.74 9.60
N THR A 63 11.01 -11.68 10.36
CA THR A 63 12.24 -11.58 11.15
C THR A 63 12.04 -12.24 12.52
N ARG A 64 13.02 -13.01 12.98
CA ARG A 64 12.95 -13.76 14.25
C ARG A 64 14.02 -13.31 15.23
N ILE A 65 13.69 -13.34 16.52
CA ILE A 65 14.65 -13.17 17.62
C ILE A 65 14.81 -14.50 18.34
N LEU A 66 16.04 -14.96 18.45
CA LEU A 66 16.42 -16.21 19.12
C LEU A 66 17.45 -15.93 20.22
N ALA A 67 17.55 -16.83 21.19
CA ALA A 67 18.65 -16.86 22.14
C ALA A 67 19.37 -18.20 21.97
N ALA A 68 20.63 -18.16 21.55
CA ALA A 68 21.47 -19.36 21.55
C ALA A 68 21.78 -19.77 23.01
N PRO A 69 22.03 -21.07 23.27
CA PRO A 69 22.58 -21.50 24.56
C PRO A 69 23.84 -20.70 24.88
N GLN A 70 23.84 -20.00 26.02
CA GLN A 70 24.90 -19.08 26.41
C GLN A 70 25.08 -19.07 27.92
N ASP A 71 26.29 -18.76 28.37
CA ASP A 71 26.56 -18.54 29.79
C ASP A 71 26.20 -17.10 30.19
N LEU A 72 25.20 -16.98 31.06
CA LEU A 72 24.69 -15.71 31.56
C LEU A 72 25.56 -15.10 32.66
N ASN A 73 26.53 -15.84 33.21
CA ASN A 73 27.46 -15.34 34.25
C ASN A 73 28.28 -14.12 33.79
N SER A 74 28.41 -13.93 32.48
CA SER A 74 29.05 -12.76 31.85
C SER A 74 28.30 -11.44 32.09
N GLY A 75 27.05 -11.50 32.56
CA GLY A 75 26.20 -10.31 32.71
C GLY A 75 25.71 -9.76 31.37
N LYS A 76 25.71 -10.58 30.30
CA LYS A 76 25.17 -10.21 28.98
C LYS A 76 24.18 -11.25 28.51
N LEU A 77 23.04 -10.78 28.03
CA LEU A 77 22.07 -11.58 27.29
C LEU A 77 22.18 -11.23 25.82
N VAL A 78 22.77 -12.12 25.04
CA VAL A 78 22.92 -11.99 23.60
C VAL A 78 21.71 -12.61 22.91
N LEU A 79 20.97 -11.79 22.18
CA LEU A 79 19.86 -12.19 21.33
C LEU A 79 20.31 -12.15 19.87
N THR A 80 20.11 -13.24 19.14
CA THR A 80 20.41 -13.31 17.71
C THR A 80 19.17 -12.93 16.91
N VAL A 81 19.32 -11.97 16.01
CA VAL A 81 18.29 -11.60 15.04
C VAL A 81 18.53 -12.36 13.74
N LEU A 82 17.51 -13.09 13.28
CA LEU A 82 17.45 -13.67 11.96
C LEU A 82 16.53 -12.82 11.09
N ALA A 83 17.12 -11.95 10.27
CA ALA A 83 16.39 -11.12 9.33
C ALA A 83 15.66 -11.99 8.30
N GLY A 84 14.40 -11.65 8.04
CA GLY A 84 13.62 -12.27 6.96
C GLY A 84 13.76 -11.47 5.67
N TYR A 85 14.14 -12.13 4.60
CA TYR A 85 14.42 -11.51 3.31
C TYR A 85 13.31 -11.79 2.29
N LEU A 86 13.02 -10.78 1.47
CA LEU A 86 12.16 -10.90 0.31
C LEU A 86 13.00 -11.42 -0.86
N LYS A 87 12.68 -12.61 -1.36
CA LYS A 87 13.30 -13.16 -2.57
C LYS A 87 12.76 -12.46 -3.81
N ASN A 88 11.43 -12.44 -3.94
CA ASN A 88 10.72 -11.84 -5.06
C ASN A 88 9.24 -11.61 -4.72
N VAL A 89 8.61 -10.77 -5.54
CA VAL A 89 7.16 -10.59 -5.58
C VAL A 89 6.68 -11.15 -6.92
N GLU A 90 5.76 -12.09 -6.87
CA GLU A 90 5.26 -12.83 -8.03
C GLU A 90 3.74 -12.70 -8.10
N MET A 91 3.20 -12.71 -9.32
CA MET A 91 1.75 -12.77 -9.52
C MET A 91 1.29 -14.23 -9.50
N ASP A 92 0.18 -14.50 -8.83
CA ASP A 92 -0.47 -15.80 -8.89
C ASP A 92 -1.19 -15.96 -10.23
N MET A 93 -0.59 -16.76 -11.11
CA MET A 93 -1.11 -17.04 -12.46
C MET A 93 -1.95 -18.32 -12.52
N SER A 94 -2.18 -19.01 -11.40
CA SER A 94 -2.87 -20.31 -11.37
C SER A 94 -4.29 -20.28 -11.93
N GLN A 95 -4.98 -19.14 -11.81
CA GLN A 95 -6.34 -18.90 -12.30
C GLN A 95 -6.40 -17.67 -13.23
N ALA A 96 -5.35 -17.44 -14.03
CA ALA A 96 -5.21 -16.21 -14.82
C ALA A 96 -6.38 -15.96 -15.79
N ASN A 97 -7.01 -17.02 -16.32
CA ASN A 97 -8.16 -16.89 -17.22
C ASN A 97 -9.41 -16.40 -16.50
N GLN A 98 -9.68 -16.90 -15.28
CA GLN A 98 -10.85 -16.50 -14.48
C GLN A 98 -10.65 -15.13 -13.81
N THR A 99 -9.45 -14.86 -13.33
CA THR A 99 -9.10 -13.62 -12.61
C THR A 99 -8.74 -12.47 -13.54
N HIS A 100 -8.46 -12.77 -14.82
CA HIS A 100 -7.93 -11.85 -15.80
C HIS A 100 -6.55 -11.26 -15.43
N ALA A 101 -5.77 -11.96 -14.60
CA ALA A 101 -4.45 -11.53 -14.12
C ALA A 101 -3.46 -11.11 -15.23
N GLY A 102 -3.58 -11.69 -16.43
CA GLY A 102 -2.76 -11.29 -17.58
C GLY A 102 -2.97 -9.86 -18.10
N ARG A 103 -3.97 -9.12 -17.58
CA ARG A 103 -4.25 -7.73 -17.98
C ARG A 103 -3.31 -6.69 -17.36
N ILE A 104 -2.55 -7.03 -16.32
CA ILE A 104 -1.60 -6.09 -15.69
C ILE A 104 -0.17 -6.40 -16.16
N ALA A 105 0.41 -5.49 -16.93
CA ALA A 105 1.75 -5.63 -17.50
C ALA A 105 2.85 -5.05 -16.59
N ALA A 106 2.51 -4.07 -15.76
CA ALA A 106 3.48 -3.29 -14.98
C ALA A 106 3.48 -3.60 -13.47
N PHE A 107 3.02 -4.79 -13.05
CA PHE A 107 2.80 -5.10 -11.63
C PHE A 107 4.05 -4.95 -10.75
N GLN A 108 5.23 -5.24 -11.30
CA GLN A 108 6.52 -5.14 -10.58
C GLN A 108 6.82 -3.71 -10.13
N ASN A 109 6.28 -2.72 -10.84
CA ASN A 109 6.50 -1.31 -10.51
C ASN A 109 5.68 -0.85 -9.32
N GLU A 110 4.73 -1.66 -8.82
CA GLU A 110 3.81 -1.27 -7.74
C GLU A 110 4.42 -1.49 -6.35
N PHE A 111 5.36 -2.42 -6.21
CA PHE A 111 6.00 -2.72 -4.93
C PHE A 111 7.31 -1.94 -4.76
N PRO A 112 7.45 -1.16 -3.67
CA PRO A 112 8.72 -0.53 -3.35
C PRO A 112 9.73 -1.61 -2.94
N THR A 113 10.76 -1.82 -3.75
CA THR A 113 11.85 -2.74 -3.41
C THR A 113 12.94 -2.00 -2.65
N ARG A 114 13.26 -2.48 -1.45
CA ARG A 114 14.39 -1.97 -0.67
C ARG A 114 15.70 -2.53 -1.21
N SER A 115 16.75 -1.74 -1.21
CA SER A 115 18.10 -2.19 -1.62
C SER A 115 18.70 -3.27 -0.70
N ASP A 116 18.20 -3.38 0.53
CA ASP A 116 18.65 -4.35 1.53
C ASP A 116 17.91 -5.70 1.47
N GLY A 117 16.85 -5.82 0.65
CA GLY A 117 16.08 -7.05 0.51
C GLY A 117 15.34 -7.52 1.77
N ILE A 118 15.34 -6.76 2.87
CA ILE A 118 14.64 -7.16 4.11
C ILE A 118 13.14 -6.98 3.90
N LEU A 119 12.37 -8.02 4.19
CA LEU A 119 10.92 -7.99 4.07
C LEU A 119 10.32 -7.12 5.18
N ASN A 120 9.54 -6.11 4.79
CA ASN A 120 8.69 -5.35 5.69
C ASN A 120 7.25 -5.34 5.16
N LEU A 121 6.30 -5.67 6.03
CA LEU A 121 4.88 -5.74 5.68
C LEU A 121 4.35 -4.39 5.19
N ARG A 122 4.81 -3.25 5.73
CA ARG A 122 4.33 -1.93 5.31
C ARG A 122 4.69 -1.61 3.86
N ASP A 123 5.85 -2.05 3.42
CA ASP A 123 6.30 -1.89 2.04
C ASP A 123 5.39 -2.71 1.09
N LEU A 124 4.95 -3.90 1.52
CA LEU A 124 4.00 -4.73 0.78
C LEU A 124 2.57 -4.16 0.81
N GLU A 125 2.12 -3.62 1.94
CA GLU A 125 0.81 -2.97 2.09
C GLU A 125 0.70 -1.75 1.18
N GLN A 126 1.78 -0.95 1.06
CA GLN A 126 1.81 0.17 0.13
C GLN A 126 1.67 -0.28 -1.33
N GLY A 127 2.38 -1.34 -1.72
CA GLY A 127 2.26 -1.90 -3.07
C GLY A 127 0.87 -2.49 -3.34
N LEU A 128 0.29 -3.16 -2.34
CA LEU A 128 -1.08 -3.67 -2.40
C LEU A 128 -2.11 -2.54 -2.53
N GLU A 129 -1.94 -1.44 -1.79
CA GLU A 129 -2.79 -0.25 -1.93
C GLU A 129 -2.74 0.29 -3.35
N ASN A 130 -1.54 0.37 -3.95
CA ASN A 130 -1.37 0.86 -5.31
C ASN A 130 -2.08 -0.02 -6.34
N LEU A 131 -1.97 -1.34 -6.21
CA LEU A 131 -2.71 -2.29 -7.05
C LEU A 131 -4.23 -2.12 -6.95
N LYS A 132 -4.75 -1.80 -5.76
CA LYS A 132 -6.19 -1.65 -5.48
C LYS A 132 -6.75 -0.27 -5.84
N ARG A 133 -5.96 0.64 -6.40
CA ARG A 133 -6.45 1.96 -6.82
C ARG A 133 -7.45 1.91 -7.97
N ILE A 134 -7.42 0.85 -8.78
CA ILE A 134 -8.37 0.67 -9.88
C ILE A 134 -9.68 0.09 -9.33
N PRO A 135 -10.84 0.75 -9.53
CA PRO A 135 -12.08 0.34 -8.87
C PRO A 135 -12.62 -1.05 -9.26
N THR A 136 -12.27 -1.55 -10.44
CA THR A 136 -12.65 -2.90 -10.91
C THR A 136 -11.66 -3.99 -10.47
N VAL A 137 -10.62 -3.65 -9.70
CA VAL A 137 -9.57 -4.56 -9.27
C VAL A 137 -9.72 -4.95 -7.80
N GLU A 138 -9.53 -6.23 -7.53
CA GLU A 138 -9.27 -6.76 -6.21
C GLU A 138 -7.86 -7.35 -6.19
N ALA A 139 -7.14 -7.14 -5.09
CA ALA A 139 -5.82 -7.71 -4.91
C ALA A 139 -5.63 -8.15 -3.45
N ASP A 140 -4.83 -9.20 -3.28
CA ASP A 140 -4.40 -9.76 -1.99
C ASP A 140 -2.94 -10.25 -2.11
N ILE A 141 -2.25 -10.40 -0.98
CA ILE A 141 -0.87 -10.88 -0.91
C ILE A 141 -0.75 -12.08 0.03
N GLN A 142 0.11 -13.02 -0.32
CA GLN A 142 0.44 -14.18 0.50
C GLN A 142 1.95 -14.31 0.61
N ILE A 143 2.47 -14.31 1.83
CA ILE A 143 3.90 -14.50 2.09
C ILE A 143 4.14 -16.00 2.25
N VAL A 144 4.87 -16.59 1.31
CA VAL A 144 5.20 -18.01 1.31
C VAL A 144 6.70 -18.22 1.52
N PRO A 145 7.13 -19.23 2.32
CA PRO A 145 8.53 -19.54 2.47
C PRO A 145 9.11 -20.06 1.17
N VAL A 146 10.40 -19.78 0.93
CA VAL A 146 11.13 -20.37 -0.20
C VAL A 146 11.66 -21.73 0.23
N GLU A 147 11.22 -22.80 -0.44
CA GLU A 147 11.68 -24.15 -0.12
C GLU A 147 13.21 -24.28 -0.25
N GLY A 148 13.83 -24.89 0.75
CA GLY A 148 15.28 -25.11 0.79
C GLY A 148 16.14 -23.87 1.03
N VAL A 149 15.56 -22.67 1.15
CA VAL A 149 16.32 -21.43 1.39
C VAL A 149 15.88 -20.80 2.71
N PRO A 150 16.74 -20.81 3.76
CA PRO A 150 16.37 -20.29 5.07
C PRO A 150 16.15 -18.78 5.02
N ASN A 151 15.25 -18.30 5.87
CA ASN A 151 14.97 -16.88 6.10
C ASN A 151 14.55 -16.09 4.84
N GLN A 152 14.13 -16.77 3.76
CA GLN A 152 13.63 -16.13 2.56
C GLN A 152 12.14 -16.41 2.35
N SER A 153 11.43 -15.43 1.83
CA SER A 153 10.04 -15.55 1.46
C SER A 153 9.76 -14.92 0.10
N THR A 154 8.86 -15.55 -0.63
CA THR A 154 8.25 -15.01 -1.86
C THR A 154 6.90 -14.43 -1.49
N VAL A 155 6.54 -13.30 -2.09
CA VAL A 155 5.20 -12.71 -1.93
C VAL A 155 4.40 -13.04 -3.18
N LEU A 156 3.36 -13.85 -3.04
CA LEU A 156 2.41 -14.16 -4.09
C LEU A 156 1.27 -13.14 -4.07
N VAL A 157 1.07 -12.45 -5.18
CA VAL A 157 0.03 -11.43 -5.36
C VAL A 157 -1.12 -12.05 -6.12
N LYS A 158 -2.27 -12.17 -5.47
CA LYS A 158 -3.52 -12.58 -6.10
C LYS A 158 -4.19 -11.34 -6.63
N TRP A 159 -4.15 -11.14 -7.95
CA TRP A 159 -4.74 -9.99 -8.60
C TRP A 159 -5.91 -10.44 -9.47
N GLN A 160 -7.03 -9.74 -9.35
CA GLN A 160 -8.24 -10.04 -10.09
C GLN A 160 -8.89 -8.75 -10.58
N GLN A 161 -9.30 -8.72 -11.84
CA GLN A 161 -10.07 -7.63 -12.40
C GLN A 161 -11.42 -8.14 -12.91
N ARG A 162 -12.46 -7.31 -12.85
CA ARG A 162 -13.75 -7.66 -13.46
C ARG A 162 -13.62 -7.98 -14.95
N LEU A 163 -14.40 -8.96 -15.43
CA LEU A 163 -14.45 -9.34 -16.85
C LEU A 163 -14.69 -8.14 -17.76
N VAL A 164 -15.62 -7.26 -17.36
CA VAL A 164 -15.95 -6.00 -18.04
C VAL A 164 -15.43 -4.83 -17.19
N PRO A 165 -14.22 -4.30 -17.47
CA PRO A 165 -13.59 -3.24 -16.67
C PRO A 165 -14.03 -1.84 -17.14
N TYR A 166 -15.33 -1.68 -17.43
CA TYR A 166 -15.91 -0.42 -17.86
C TYR A 166 -17.00 -0.01 -16.88
N ARG A 167 -17.10 1.30 -16.63
CA ARG A 167 -18.10 1.87 -15.72
C ARG A 167 -18.82 3.01 -16.41
N LEU A 168 -20.14 3.01 -16.30
CA LEU A 168 -21.00 4.12 -16.73
C LEU A 168 -21.69 4.68 -15.50
N SER A 169 -21.61 5.98 -15.30
CA SER A 169 -22.29 6.69 -14.21
C SER A 169 -23.10 7.83 -14.78
N VAL A 170 -24.34 7.95 -14.35
CA VAL A 170 -25.24 9.04 -14.74
C VAL A 170 -25.69 9.73 -13.46
N GLY A 171 -25.58 11.05 -13.44
CA GLY A 171 -25.92 11.87 -12.28
C GLY A 171 -26.77 13.07 -12.68
N MET A 172 -27.59 13.53 -11.75
CA MET A 172 -28.34 14.78 -11.88
C MET A 172 -28.38 15.47 -10.52
N ASP A 173 -28.17 16.77 -10.52
CA ASP A 173 -28.19 17.61 -9.32
C ASP A 173 -28.78 18.99 -9.64
N ASP A 174 -28.98 19.82 -8.61
CA ASP A 174 -29.46 21.20 -8.74
C ASP A 174 -28.40 22.24 -8.35
N SER A 175 -27.12 21.89 -8.50
CA SER A 175 -25.97 22.74 -8.15
C SER A 175 -25.77 23.96 -9.06
N GLY A 176 -26.48 24.01 -10.19
CA GLY A 176 -26.43 25.12 -11.14
C GLY A 176 -27.21 26.35 -10.65
N THR A 177 -27.00 27.49 -11.30
CA THR A 177 -27.70 28.74 -10.95
C THR A 177 -28.92 28.95 -11.84
N LYS A 178 -29.81 29.88 -11.46
CA LYS A 178 -30.93 30.26 -12.32
C LYS A 178 -30.48 30.79 -13.70
N ALA A 179 -29.33 31.47 -13.77
CA ALA A 179 -28.79 32.05 -15.00
C ALA A 179 -28.08 31.02 -15.90
N THR A 180 -27.52 29.96 -15.31
CA THR A 180 -26.74 28.94 -16.05
C THR A 180 -27.45 27.59 -16.17
N GLY A 181 -28.72 27.53 -15.75
CA GLY A 181 -29.53 26.32 -15.62
C GLY A 181 -29.38 25.70 -14.23
N LYS A 182 -30.48 25.68 -13.46
CA LYS A 182 -30.48 25.19 -12.07
C LYS A 182 -30.12 23.71 -11.99
N TYR A 183 -30.73 22.90 -12.85
CA TYR A 183 -30.50 21.47 -12.88
C TYR A 183 -29.34 21.12 -13.82
N GLN A 184 -28.40 20.31 -13.35
CA GLN A 184 -27.25 19.85 -14.10
C GLN A 184 -27.33 18.33 -14.22
N GLY A 185 -27.05 17.82 -15.42
CA GLY A 185 -26.90 16.40 -15.66
C GLY A 185 -25.47 16.08 -16.07
N ASN A 186 -24.97 14.93 -15.62
CA ASN A 186 -23.66 14.43 -16.01
C ASN A 186 -23.73 12.95 -16.40
N VAL A 187 -22.91 12.58 -17.38
CA VAL A 187 -22.67 11.21 -17.79
C VAL A 187 -21.16 11.00 -17.79
N THR A 188 -20.69 9.99 -17.07
CA THR A 188 -19.29 9.62 -16.99
C THR A 188 -19.12 8.21 -17.51
N PHE A 189 -18.28 8.05 -18.52
CA PHE A 189 -17.75 6.76 -18.93
C PHE A 189 -16.33 6.59 -18.38
N SER A 190 -16.01 5.44 -17.81
CA SER A 190 -14.67 5.09 -17.34
C SER A 190 -14.24 3.74 -17.90
N ALA A 191 -12.98 3.66 -18.33
CA ALA A 191 -12.28 2.43 -18.64
C ALA A 191 -11.15 2.25 -17.64
N ASP A 192 -11.18 1.13 -16.95
CA ASP A 192 -10.25 0.80 -15.87
C ASP A 192 -9.15 -0.13 -16.41
N ASN A 193 -7.88 0.26 -16.23
CA ASN A 193 -6.69 -0.43 -16.73
C ASN A 193 -6.67 -0.69 -18.26
N PRO A 194 -7.02 0.29 -19.13
CA PRO A 194 -7.11 0.04 -20.57
C PRO A 194 -5.76 -0.29 -21.22
N LEU A 195 -4.64 0.17 -20.66
CA LEU A 195 -3.28 -0.13 -21.16
C LEU A 195 -2.56 -1.21 -20.37
N GLY A 196 -3.15 -1.74 -19.29
CA GLY A 196 -2.51 -2.72 -18.42
C GLY A 196 -1.41 -2.13 -17.52
N LEU A 197 -1.37 -0.80 -17.37
CA LEU A 197 -0.31 -0.09 -16.65
C LEU A 197 -0.80 0.51 -15.32
N SER A 198 -1.83 -0.11 -14.73
CA SER A 198 -2.55 0.41 -13.58
C SER A 198 -3.12 1.81 -13.83
N ASP A 199 -3.69 2.02 -15.02
CA ASP A 199 -4.16 3.31 -15.50
C ASP A 199 -5.69 3.47 -15.41
N LEU A 200 -6.15 4.69 -15.22
CA LEU A 200 -7.58 5.03 -15.26
C LEU A 200 -7.83 6.01 -16.40
N PHE A 201 -8.78 5.65 -17.27
CA PHE A 201 -9.30 6.53 -18.31
C PHE A 201 -10.75 6.88 -17.99
N TYR A 202 -11.12 8.15 -18.06
CA TYR A 202 -12.52 8.54 -18.01
C TYR A 202 -12.82 9.76 -18.87
N VAL A 203 -14.08 9.82 -19.32
CA VAL A 203 -14.68 10.94 -20.05
C VAL A 203 -15.94 11.33 -19.32
N ASN A 204 -16.05 12.60 -18.95
CA ASN A 204 -17.25 13.18 -18.35
C ASN A 204 -17.88 14.19 -19.31
N TYR A 205 -19.17 14.03 -19.55
CA TYR A 205 -20.00 14.97 -20.29
C TYR A 205 -21.08 15.51 -19.36
N GLY A 206 -21.07 16.83 -19.14
CA GLY A 206 -22.05 17.52 -18.32
C GLY A 206 -22.76 18.63 -19.08
N ARG A 207 -24.07 18.78 -18.85
CA ARG A 207 -24.87 19.90 -19.39
C ARG A 207 -26.01 20.29 -18.45
N SER A 208 -26.43 21.55 -18.56
CA SER A 208 -27.67 22.03 -17.95
C SER A 208 -28.88 21.27 -18.53
N ILE A 209 -29.80 20.87 -17.67
CA ILE A 209 -31.07 20.24 -18.03
C ILE A 209 -32.20 21.23 -17.70
N GLY A 210 -33.00 21.60 -18.70
CA GLY A 210 -34.12 22.53 -18.55
C GLY A 210 -33.86 23.92 -19.13
N ASN A 211 -34.79 24.86 -18.86
CA ASN A 211 -34.71 26.21 -19.41
C ASN A 211 -33.56 27.00 -18.80
N VAL A 212 -32.56 27.30 -19.63
CA VAL A 212 -31.62 28.41 -19.42
C VAL A 212 -32.33 29.65 -20.00
N PRO A 213 -32.58 30.71 -19.22
CA PRO A 213 -33.20 31.93 -19.75
C PRO A 213 -32.37 32.47 -20.91
N ASP A 214 -33.02 32.88 -22.02
CA ASP A 214 -32.32 33.59 -23.09
C ASP A 214 -31.85 34.94 -22.52
N GLU A 215 -30.53 35.16 -22.52
CA GLU A 215 -29.95 36.45 -22.17
C GLU A 215 -30.14 37.38 -23.37
N THR A 216 -30.75 38.55 -23.18
CA THR A 216 -30.90 39.54 -24.25
C THR A 216 -29.85 40.62 -24.05
N ASP A 217 -29.04 40.91 -25.06
CA ASP A 217 -28.09 42.03 -24.93
C ASP A 217 -28.80 43.39 -24.94
N SER A 218 -28.08 44.46 -24.59
CA SER A 218 -28.60 45.83 -24.58
C SER A 218 -29.09 46.34 -25.94
N SER A 219 -28.86 45.59 -27.03
CA SER A 219 -29.35 45.87 -28.39
C SER A 219 -30.54 44.99 -28.82
N GLY A 220 -31.07 44.13 -27.94
CA GLY A 220 -32.24 43.30 -28.22
C GLY A 220 -31.95 41.99 -28.94
N SER A 221 -30.67 41.59 -29.09
CA SER A 221 -30.31 40.30 -29.69
C SER A 221 -30.34 39.17 -28.66
N LEU A 222 -31.00 38.07 -29.02
CA LEU A 222 -31.04 36.83 -28.23
C LEU A 222 -29.65 36.20 -28.17
N LYS A 223 -29.04 36.16 -26.97
CA LYS A 223 -27.83 35.40 -26.68
C LYS A 223 -28.21 34.06 -26.06
N LYS A 224 -28.18 33.01 -26.89
CA LYS A 224 -28.30 31.63 -26.42
C LYS A 224 -26.93 31.12 -26.00
N VAL A 225 -26.60 31.23 -24.71
CA VAL A 225 -25.33 30.72 -24.16
C VAL A 225 -25.52 29.27 -23.72
N VAL A 226 -25.27 28.32 -24.63
CA VAL A 226 -25.20 26.90 -24.27
C VAL A 226 -23.88 26.63 -23.55
N HIS A 227 -23.91 26.53 -22.22
CA HIS A 227 -22.76 26.09 -21.44
C HIS A 227 -22.61 24.57 -21.54
N THR A 228 -21.92 24.10 -22.59
CA THR A 228 -21.40 22.73 -22.64
C THR A 228 -20.09 22.70 -21.85
N ILE A 229 -20.12 22.13 -20.65
CA ILE A 229 -18.90 21.91 -19.87
C ILE A 229 -18.43 20.48 -20.19
N MET A 230 -17.64 20.33 -21.26
CA MET A 230 -16.90 19.09 -21.48
C MET A 230 -15.68 19.13 -20.56
N ARG A 231 -15.75 18.38 -19.45
CA ARG A 231 -14.67 18.31 -18.47
C ARG A 231 -13.89 17.02 -18.66
N CYS A 232 -12.69 17.20 -19.24
CA CYS A 232 -11.50 16.37 -19.11
C CYS A 232 -11.58 14.92 -19.63
N ILE A 233 -10.82 14.62 -20.69
CA ILE A 233 -10.25 13.28 -20.86
C ILE A 233 -9.04 13.22 -19.94
N THR A 234 -9.02 12.33 -18.95
CA THR A 234 -7.79 12.09 -18.16
C THR A 234 -7.39 10.63 -18.33
N LEU A 235 -6.22 10.41 -18.94
CA LEU A 235 -5.48 9.18 -18.74
C LEU A 235 -4.50 9.43 -17.60
N CYS A 236 -4.79 8.83 -16.44
CA CYS A 236 -3.91 8.95 -15.28
C CYS A 236 -3.18 7.63 -15.10
N ARG A 237 -1.87 7.64 -15.33
CA ARG A 237 -1.01 6.56 -14.84
C ARG A 237 -0.85 6.78 -13.33
N LEU A 238 -1.25 5.79 -12.55
CA LEU A 238 -1.08 5.83 -11.11
C LEU A 238 0.39 5.47 -10.82
N ALA A 239 1.26 6.50 -10.80
CA ALA A 239 2.69 6.31 -10.56
C ALA A 239 3.00 6.19 -9.06
N ASN A 240 4.01 5.37 -8.76
CA ASN A 240 4.50 5.13 -7.40
C ASN A 240 5.22 6.34 -6.79
N GLY A 241 5.19 6.42 -5.46
CA GLY A 241 5.65 7.52 -4.60
C GLY A 241 7.14 7.90 -4.65
N HIS A 242 7.80 7.81 -5.78
CA HIS A 242 9.11 8.40 -6.06
C HIS A 242 9.01 9.33 -7.27
N GLY A 243 8.56 10.57 -7.02
CA GLY A 243 8.95 11.81 -7.72
C GLY A 243 8.75 11.95 -9.23
N HIS A 244 8.33 10.93 -9.99
CA HIS A 244 8.13 11.07 -11.43
C HIS A 244 6.74 11.63 -11.73
N SER A 245 6.75 12.86 -12.25
CA SER A 245 5.59 13.66 -12.60
C SER A 245 4.51 12.85 -13.34
N ILE A 246 3.28 12.94 -12.84
CA ILE A 246 2.08 12.45 -13.51
C ILE A 246 1.95 13.21 -14.83
N THR A 247 2.15 12.56 -15.97
CA THR A 247 1.70 13.12 -17.26
C THR A 247 0.22 12.80 -17.41
N ALA A 248 -0.62 13.59 -16.74
CA ALA A 248 -2.04 13.62 -17.05
C ALA A 248 -2.18 14.37 -18.39
N ALA A 249 -2.39 13.63 -19.47
CA ALA A 249 -2.75 14.24 -20.74
C ALA A 249 -4.24 14.64 -20.66
N THR A 250 -4.50 15.84 -20.16
CA THR A 250 -5.83 16.44 -20.16
C THR A 250 -6.10 17.06 -21.52
N ALA A 251 -6.92 16.41 -22.33
CA ALA A 251 -7.46 17.00 -23.55
C ALA A 251 -8.85 17.58 -23.25
N ILE A 252 -9.03 18.88 -23.51
CA ILE A 252 -10.34 19.53 -23.56
C ILE A 252 -10.77 19.49 -25.02
N ILE A 253 -11.72 18.61 -25.36
CA ILE A 253 -12.35 18.65 -26.68
C ILE A 253 -13.40 19.78 -26.60
N LYS A 254 -13.14 20.89 -27.29
CA LYS A 254 -14.18 21.90 -27.55
C LYS A 254 -15.04 21.41 -28.73
N PRO A 255 -16.36 21.65 -28.71
CA PRO A 255 -17.21 21.41 -29.87
C PRO A 255 -16.76 22.24 -31.08
#